data_AF-A0A3M1F5Z0-F1
#
_entry.id   AF-A0A3M1F5Z0-F1
#
_cell.length_a   1.000
_cell.length_b   1.000
_cell.length_c   1.000
_cell.angle_alpha   90.00
_cell.angle_beta   90.00
_cell.angle_gamma   90.00
#
_symmetry.space_group_name_H-M   'P 1'
#
loop_
_entity.id
_entity.type
_entity.pdbx_description
1 polymer ?
#
loop_
_entity_poly.entity_id
_entity_poly.type
_entity_poly.pdbx_seq_one_letter_code
_entity_poly.pdbx_strand_id
1 'polypeptide(L)'
;MREVVALVLALLLLLLAGACEKQVTHREIAPVPADEPLVVKNDSSLERLFQQDASANSVAAKESLLKRLYDERLRVLRELNSIYYGPLLNASISQAEKNMLYRRMDELRKKKEEYTSEIVQLEQEVSLLKAKEEREERLRSLREEEVELEEALASSRKTLLAIGKDIVDLQKQVAKTSDPQEAAYLAEQIAQLRTQEVKELEELQSTLQLLEKTRSDIARWENQEEGIS
;
A
#
# COMPACT_ATOMS: atom_id res chain seq x y z
N MET A 1 -22.86 18.33 -28.22
CA MET A 1 -22.23 18.21 -26.88
C MET A 1 -22.74 19.24 -25.87
N ARG A 2 -22.89 20.53 -26.21
CA ARG A 2 -23.40 21.55 -25.26
C ARG A 2 -24.84 21.31 -24.78
N GLU A 3 -25.72 20.79 -25.63
CA GLU A 3 -27.12 20.50 -25.27
C GLU A 3 -27.28 19.30 -24.33
N VAL A 4 -26.39 18.29 -24.46
CA VAL A 4 -26.40 17.10 -23.58
C VAL A 4 -25.89 17.47 -22.18
N VAL A 5 -24.89 18.34 -22.09
CA VAL A 5 -24.38 18.84 -20.80
C VAL A 5 -25.44 19.72 -20.09
N ALA A 6 -26.20 20.52 -20.84
CA ALA A 6 -27.30 21.31 -20.28
C ALA A 6 -28.46 20.44 -19.76
N LEU A 7 -28.79 19.36 -20.48
CA LEU A 7 -29.81 18.39 -20.04
C LEU A 7 -29.39 17.62 -18.78
N VAL A 8 -28.11 17.23 -18.68
CA VAL A 8 -27.57 16.54 -17.49
C VAL A 8 -27.55 17.47 -16.27
N LEU A 9 -27.17 18.74 -16.44
CA LEU A 9 -27.20 19.74 -15.37
C LEU A 9 -28.64 20.07 -14.92
N ALA A 10 -29.59 20.15 -15.86
CA ALA A 10 -31.00 20.37 -15.53
C ALA A 10 -31.61 19.18 -14.75
N LEU A 11 -31.24 17.94 -15.10
CA LEU A 11 -31.67 16.74 -14.38
C LEU A 11 -31.06 16.66 -12.97
N LEU A 12 -29.81 17.08 -12.80
CA LEU A 12 -29.13 17.14 -11.49
C LEU A 12 -29.74 18.20 -10.57
N LEU A 13 -30.18 19.34 -11.13
CA LEU A 13 -30.87 20.39 -10.39
C LEU A 13 -32.31 19.98 -10.01
N LEU A 14 -33.02 19.23 -10.85
CA LEU A 14 -34.35 18.69 -10.55
C LEU A 14 -34.30 17.58 -9.47
N LEU A 15 -33.25 16.75 -9.45
CA LEU A 15 -33.03 15.75 -8.41
C LEU A 15 -32.67 16.36 -7.05
N LEU A 16 -32.01 17.53 -7.03
CA LEU A 16 -31.72 18.27 -5.81
C LEU A 16 -32.95 19.06 -5.29
N ALA A 17 -33.87 19.46 -6.18
CA ALA A 17 -35.10 20.15 -5.80
C ALA A 17 -36.23 19.20 -5.34
N GLY A 18 -36.26 17.95 -5.82
CA GLY A 18 -37.35 17.01 -5.57
C GLY A 18 -37.33 16.25 -4.23
N ALA A 19 -36.34 16.47 -3.36
CA ALA A 19 -36.22 15.74 -2.08
C ALA A 19 -36.77 16.49 -0.85
N CYS A 20 -37.32 17.70 -1.03
CA CYS A 20 -37.88 18.51 0.07
C CYS A 20 -39.37 18.80 -0.14
N GLU A 21 -40.22 17.78 0.00
CA GLU A 21 -41.63 18.02 0.29
C GLU A 21 -42.19 16.86 1.11
N LYS A 22 -42.22 17.02 2.44
CA LYS A 22 -43.35 16.59 3.29
C LYS A 22 -43.24 17.11 4.73
N GLN A 23 -44.11 18.10 4.97
CA GLN A 23 -44.95 18.32 6.15
C GLN A 23 -44.29 18.75 7.48
N VAL A 24 -44.35 20.06 7.66
CA VAL A 24 -44.58 20.77 8.92
C VAL A 24 -45.85 20.24 9.60
N THR A 25 -45.77 19.91 10.89
CA THR A 25 -46.90 20.08 11.80
C THR A 25 -46.44 20.88 13.02
N HIS A 26 -47.22 21.91 13.34
CA HIS A 26 -46.99 22.87 14.40
C HIS A 26 -46.85 22.20 15.77
N ARG A 27 -45.84 22.63 16.54
CA ARG A 27 -45.84 22.51 18.00
C ARG A 27 -45.48 23.89 18.57
N GLU A 28 -46.43 24.50 19.26
CA GLU A 28 -46.19 25.68 20.09
C GLU A 28 -45.07 25.36 21.09
N ILE A 29 -44.05 26.23 21.15
CA ILE A 29 -43.02 26.20 22.18
C ILE A 29 -43.12 27.53 22.94
N ALA A 30 -43.40 27.42 24.24
CA ALA A 30 -43.42 28.50 25.21
C ALA A 30 -42.05 29.23 25.28
N PRO A 31 -42.00 30.49 25.77
CA PRO A 31 -40.74 31.24 25.80
C PRO A 31 -39.77 30.62 26.81
N VAL A 32 -38.58 30.22 26.33
CA VAL A 32 -37.46 29.78 27.17
C VAL A 32 -36.67 31.02 27.62
N PRO A 33 -36.34 31.14 28.91
CA PRO A 33 -35.71 32.33 29.48
C PRO A 33 -34.29 32.56 28.96
N ALA A 34 -33.92 33.83 28.90
CA ALA A 34 -32.56 34.30 28.68
C ALA A 34 -31.63 33.83 29.81
N ASP A 35 -30.35 33.71 29.47
CA ASP A 35 -29.19 33.42 30.32
C ASP A 35 -28.85 31.95 30.55
N GLU A 36 -28.24 31.32 29.53
CA GLU A 36 -27.16 30.36 29.75
C GLU A 36 -26.06 30.55 28.70
N PRO A 37 -24.80 30.77 29.09
CA PRO A 37 -23.70 30.81 28.14
C PRO A 37 -23.51 29.41 27.55
N LEU A 38 -23.58 29.30 26.22
CA LEU A 38 -23.11 28.13 25.49
C LEU A 38 -21.62 27.94 25.78
N VAL A 39 -21.33 27.16 26.82
CA VAL A 39 -19.99 26.61 27.06
C VAL A 39 -19.71 25.68 25.90
N VAL A 40 -19.07 26.21 24.86
CA VAL A 40 -18.41 25.42 23.83
C VAL A 40 -17.35 24.61 24.57
N LYS A 41 -17.67 23.35 24.86
CA LYS A 41 -16.66 22.37 25.25
C LYS A 41 -15.65 22.36 24.12
N ASN A 42 -14.47 22.91 24.37
CA ASN A 42 -13.26 22.64 23.59
C ASN A 42 -12.91 21.18 23.83
N ASP A 43 -13.67 20.26 23.22
CA ASP A 43 -13.21 18.90 23.05
C ASP A 43 -12.10 18.95 21.99
N SER A 44 -10.88 18.69 22.43
CA SER A 44 -9.73 18.37 21.60
C SER A 44 -9.97 17.02 20.90
N SER A 45 -10.91 17.00 19.96
CA SER A 45 -11.28 15.81 19.18
C SER A 45 -10.08 15.22 18.44
N LEU A 46 -9.10 16.06 18.08
CA LEU A 46 -7.85 15.65 17.45
C LEU A 46 -6.94 14.87 18.41
N GLU A 47 -6.67 15.38 19.61
CA GLU A 47 -5.80 14.69 20.59
C GLU A 47 -6.34 13.30 20.97
N ARG A 48 -7.66 13.14 21.11
CA ARG A 48 -8.26 11.82 21.39
C ARG A 48 -8.23 10.88 20.18
N LEU A 49 -8.36 11.39 18.96
CA LEU A 49 -8.21 10.61 17.72
C LEU A 49 -6.77 10.10 17.55
N PHE A 50 -5.77 10.93 17.88
CA PHE A 50 -4.36 10.56 17.80
C PHE A 50 -3.94 9.62 18.94
N GLN A 51 -4.44 9.78 20.17
CA GLN A 51 -4.04 8.93 21.30
C GLN A 51 -4.44 7.46 21.17
N GLN A 52 -5.44 7.13 20.35
CA GLN A 52 -5.94 5.76 20.23
C GLN A 52 -5.31 4.98 19.06
N ASP A 53 -4.84 5.67 18.00
CA ASP A 53 -4.32 5.03 16.78
C ASP A 53 -2.84 5.35 16.48
N ALA A 54 -2.24 6.38 17.10
CA ALA A 54 -0.83 6.74 16.86
C ALA A 54 0.19 5.73 17.42
N SER A 55 -0.24 4.76 18.25
CA SER A 55 0.64 3.68 18.73
C SER A 55 0.86 2.56 17.71
N ALA A 56 0.11 2.54 16.60
CA ALA A 56 0.24 1.53 15.56
C ALA A 56 0.96 2.10 14.33
N ASN A 57 2.26 1.83 14.22
CA ASN A 57 3.06 2.06 13.01
C ASN A 57 2.70 1.06 11.89
N SER A 58 1.41 0.91 11.57
CA SER A 58 0.96 0.09 10.45
C SER A 58 0.23 0.93 9.42
N VAL A 59 0.35 0.54 8.14
CA VAL A 59 -0.38 1.18 7.03
C VAL A 59 -1.88 1.18 7.32
N ALA A 60 -2.43 0.05 7.76
CA ALA A 60 -3.86 -0.10 8.02
C ALA A 60 -4.39 0.87 9.10
N ALA A 61 -3.62 1.09 10.17
CA ALA A 61 -4.01 2.02 11.24
C ALA A 61 -4.03 3.46 10.72
N LYS A 62 -2.98 3.87 9.98
CA LYS A 62 -2.89 5.22 9.42
C LYS A 62 -3.91 5.47 8.30
N GLU A 63 -4.25 4.47 7.50
CA GLU A 63 -5.35 4.57 6.53
C GLU A 63 -6.73 4.72 7.20
N SER A 64 -6.95 4.02 8.32
CA SER A 64 -8.16 4.19 9.13
C SER A 64 -8.27 5.63 9.66
N LEU A 65 -7.16 6.17 10.14
CA LEU A 65 -7.09 7.55 10.62
C LEU A 65 -7.31 8.56 9.48
N LEU A 66 -6.67 8.37 8.31
CA LEU A 66 -6.92 9.19 7.12
C LEU A 66 -8.41 9.25 6.77
N LYS A 67 -9.07 8.08 6.74
CA LYS A 67 -10.51 8.00 6.46
C LYS A 67 -11.33 8.84 7.45
N ARG A 68 -11.03 8.75 8.75
CA ARG A 68 -11.69 9.57 9.79
C ARG A 68 -11.45 11.06 9.60
N LEU A 69 -10.22 11.46 9.27
CA LEU A 69 -9.88 12.87 9.02
C LEU A 69 -10.62 13.41 7.78
N TYR A 70 -10.75 12.62 6.72
CA TYR A 70 -11.57 13.00 5.56
C TYR A 70 -13.05 13.16 5.92
N ASP A 71 -13.59 12.24 6.71
CA ASP A 71 -15.00 12.30 7.14
C ASP A 71 -15.27 13.55 7.99
N GLU A 72 -14.38 13.88 8.93
CA GLU A 72 -14.48 15.09 9.76
C GLU A 72 -14.29 16.39 8.95
N ARG A 73 -13.33 16.41 8.02
CA ARG A 73 -13.17 17.54 7.10
C ARG A 73 -14.42 17.75 6.25
N LEU A 74 -15.03 16.67 5.76
CA LEU A 74 -16.27 16.72 4.99
C LEU A 74 -17.44 17.24 5.85
N ARG A 75 -17.50 16.85 7.12
CA ARG A 75 -18.48 17.37 8.09
C ARG A 75 -18.34 18.89 8.28
N VAL A 76 -17.12 19.38 8.50
CA VAL A 76 -16.82 20.83 8.63
C VAL A 76 -17.21 21.58 7.36
N LEU A 77 -16.90 21.03 6.19
CA LEU A 77 -17.30 21.63 4.91
C LEU A 77 -18.82 21.71 4.75
N ARG A 78 -19.57 20.67 5.16
CA ARG A 78 -21.04 20.71 5.15
C ARG A 78 -21.57 21.77 6.11
N GLU A 79 -21.00 21.91 7.30
CA GLU A 79 -21.40 22.94 8.27
C GLU A 79 -21.15 24.36 7.74
N LEU A 80 -19.96 24.62 7.19
CA LEU A 80 -19.63 25.87 6.50
C LEU A 80 -20.65 26.19 5.40
N ASN A 81 -20.99 25.20 4.59
CA ASN A 81 -21.94 25.35 3.50
C ASN A 81 -23.35 25.68 4.01
N SER A 82 -23.77 25.04 5.11
CA SER A 82 -25.07 25.28 5.75
C SER A 82 -25.21 26.69 6.31
N ILE A 83 -24.12 27.25 6.87
CA ILE A 83 -24.10 28.62 7.38
C ILE A 83 -24.15 29.62 6.21
N TYR A 84 -23.34 29.38 5.18
CA TYR A 84 -23.22 30.29 4.03
C TYR A 84 -24.51 30.38 3.20
N TYR A 85 -25.13 29.24 2.87
CA TYR A 85 -26.33 29.21 2.03
C TYR A 85 -27.65 29.17 2.80
N GLY A 86 -27.61 29.10 4.14
CA GLY A 86 -28.81 29.09 4.98
C GLY A 86 -29.00 30.44 5.68
N PRO A 87 -28.63 30.55 6.98
CA PRO A 87 -28.94 31.72 7.79
C PRO A 87 -28.40 33.04 7.21
N LEU A 88 -27.18 33.06 6.67
CA LEU A 88 -26.55 34.29 6.18
C LEU A 88 -27.23 34.90 4.95
N LEU A 89 -27.94 34.09 4.14
CA LEU A 89 -28.73 34.56 3.01
C LEU A 89 -30.14 35.02 3.42
N ASN A 90 -30.57 34.75 4.64
CA ASN A 90 -31.87 35.19 5.12
C ASN A 90 -31.81 36.69 5.52
N ALA A 91 -32.60 37.53 4.84
CA ALA A 91 -32.64 38.97 5.10
C ALA A 91 -33.12 39.34 6.52
N SER A 92 -33.70 38.40 7.26
CA SER A 92 -34.36 38.63 8.55
C SER A 92 -33.46 38.41 9.78
N ILE A 93 -32.18 38.05 9.61
CA ILE A 93 -31.28 37.84 10.77
C ILE A 93 -30.72 39.17 11.30
N SER A 94 -30.64 39.26 12.62
CA SER A 94 -30.08 40.41 13.33
C SER A 94 -28.57 40.55 13.11
N GLN A 95 -28.03 41.76 13.36
CA GLN A 95 -26.59 41.99 13.27
C GLN A 95 -25.79 41.17 14.30
N ALA A 96 -26.36 40.92 15.48
CA ALA A 96 -25.75 40.08 16.51
C ALA A 96 -25.61 38.63 16.03
N GLU A 97 -26.65 38.07 15.41
CA GLU A 97 -26.63 36.73 14.82
C GLU A 97 -25.62 36.62 13.67
N LYS A 98 -25.57 37.64 12.78
CA LYS A 98 -24.54 37.70 11.74
C LYS A 98 -23.13 37.61 12.31
N ASN A 99 -22.84 38.39 13.35
CA ASN A 99 -21.53 38.40 13.99
C ASN A 99 -21.18 37.04 14.62
N MET A 100 -22.16 36.35 15.22
CA MET A 100 -21.97 35.00 15.76
C MET A 100 -21.67 33.98 14.65
N LEU A 101 -22.40 34.04 13.53
CA LEU A 101 -22.19 33.16 12.39
C LEU A 101 -20.82 33.39 11.73
N TYR A 102 -20.37 34.63 11.61
CA TYR A 102 -19.03 34.92 11.09
C TYR A 102 -17.92 34.35 11.97
N ARG A 103 -18.01 34.51 13.30
CA ARG A 103 -17.06 33.89 14.23
C ARG A 103 -17.04 32.37 14.08
N ARG A 104 -18.21 31.74 13.99
CA ARG A 104 -18.33 30.29 13.79
C ARG A 104 -17.72 29.85 12.45
N MET A 105 -17.93 30.61 11.37
CA MET A 105 -17.30 30.33 10.09
C MET A 105 -15.77 30.41 10.16
N ASP A 106 -15.22 31.38 10.87
CA ASP A 106 -13.78 31.52 11.02
C ASP A 106 -13.19 30.35 11.83
N GLU A 107 -13.88 29.88 12.88
CA GLU A 107 -13.51 28.65 13.60
C GLU A 107 -13.51 27.42 12.68
N LEU A 108 -14.57 27.24 11.88
CA LEU A 108 -14.69 26.11 10.97
C LEU A 108 -13.66 26.16 9.83
N ARG A 109 -13.29 27.36 9.36
CA ARG A 109 -12.20 27.54 8.39
C ARG A 109 -10.86 27.09 8.96
N LYS A 110 -10.54 27.49 10.20
CA LYS A 110 -9.33 27.04 10.90
C LYS A 110 -9.31 25.52 11.04
N LYS A 111 -10.40 24.90 11.50
CA LYS A 111 -10.51 23.43 11.60
C LYS A 111 -10.34 22.72 10.26
N LYS A 112 -10.90 23.27 9.18
CA LYS A 112 -10.70 22.72 7.83
C LYS A 112 -9.23 22.76 7.43
N GLU A 113 -8.54 23.85 7.72
CA GLU A 113 -7.10 24.01 7.43
C GLU A 113 -6.26 23.02 8.25
N GLU A 114 -6.54 22.88 9.55
CA GLU A 114 -5.93 21.88 10.44
C GLU A 114 -6.08 20.47 9.87
N TYR A 115 -7.32 20.02 9.59
CA TYR A 115 -7.54 18.69 8.99
C TYR A 115 -6.86 18.53 7.63
N THR A 116 -6.79 19.59 6.82
CA THR A 116 -6.13 19.52 5.51
C THR A 116 -4.62 19.30 5.67
N SER A 117 -3.99 20.00 6.61
CA SER A 117 -2.57 19.83 6.91
C SER A 117 -2.26 18.42 7.43
N GLU A 118 -3.08 17.92 8.36
CA GLU A 118 -2.89 16.58 8.93
C GLU A 118 -3.08 15.47 7.90
N ILE A 119 -4.09 15.60 7.03
CA ILE A 119 -4.31 14.64 5.93
C ILE A 119 -3.06 14.56 5.05
N VAL A 120 -2.50 15.70 4.62
CA VAL A 120 -1.32 15.71 3.75
C VAL A 120 -0.12 15.04 4.42
N GLN A 121 0.12 15.33 5.70
CA GLN A 121 1.20 14.70 6.46
C GLN A 121 1.00 13.18 6.58
N LEU A 122 -0.21 12.76 6.92
CA LEU A 122 -0.52 11.35 7.11
C LEU A 122 -0.53 10.56 5.80
N GLU A 123 -0.93 11.17 4.67
CA GLU A 123 -0.80 10.59 3.34
C GLU A 123 0.66 10.32 2.97
N GLN A 124 1.56 11.26 3.28
CA GLN A 124 3.00 11.09 3.07
C GLN A 124 3.55 9.94 3.91
N GLU A 125 3.17 9.87 5.19
CA GLU A 125 3.58 8.78 6.07
C GLU A 125 3.08 7.42 5.61
N VAL A 126 1.81 7.33 5.16
CA VAL A 126 1.24 6.09 4.62
C VAL A 126 1.99 5.66 3.35
N SER A 127 2.28 6.61 2.46
CA SER A 127 3.05 6.33 1.23
C SER A 127 4.43 5.77 1.55
N LEU A 128 5.13 6.37 2.51
CA LEU A 128 6.44 5.90 2.97
C LEU A 128 6.37 4.51 3.61
N LEU A 129 5.36 4.24 4.45
CA LEU A 129 5.19 2.93 5.07
C LEU A 129 4.88 1.85 4.02
N LYS A 130 4.02 2.14 3.04
CA LYS A 130 3.73 1.21 1.93
C LYS A 130 4.99 0.89 1.13
N ALA A 131 5.77 1.91 0.77
CA ALA A 131 7.02 1.72 0.05
C ALA A 131 8.01 0.85 0.84
N LYS A 132 8.05 0.99 2.18
CA LYS A 132 8.86 0.15 3.06
C LYS A 132 8.35 -1.30 3.09
N GLU A 133 7.06 -1.51 3.30
CA GLU A 133 6.45 -2.85 3.31
C GLU A 133 6.65 -3.56 1.96
N GLU A 134 6.45 -2.87 0.84
CA GLU A 134 6.68 -3.42 -0.51
C GLU A 134 8.16 -3.79 -0.74
N ARG A 135 9.10 -2.95 -0.26
CA ARG A 135 10.53 -3.25 -0.33
C ARG A 135 10.90 -4.46 0.52
N GLU A 136 10.42 -4.52 1.76
CA GLU A 136 10.70 -5.64 2.67
C GLU A 136 10.16 -6.96 2.11
N GLU A 137 8.94 -6.94 1.55
CA GLU A 137 8.36 -8.11 0.90
C GLU A 137 9.16 -8.52 -0.33
N ARG A 138 9.61 -7.55 -1.13
CA ARG A 138 10.46 -7.83 -2.29
C ARG A 138 11.79 -8.44 -1.90
N LEU A 139 12.44 -7.92 -0.87
CA LEU A 139 13.69 -8.47 -0.32
C LEU A 139 13.49 -9.87 0.24
N ARG A 140 12.37 -10.14 0.92
CA ARG A 140 12.03 -11.48 1.40
C ARG A 140 11.95 -12.47 0.25
N SER A 141 11.16 -12.15 -0.78
CA SER A 141 11.01 -13.01 -1.96
C SER A 141 12.34 -13.28 -2.67
N LEU A 142 13.22 -12.27 -2.80
CA LEU A 142 14.54 -12.47 -3.40
C LEU A 142 15.45 -13.35 -2.56
N ARG A 143 15.38 -13.25 -1.22
CA ARG A 143 16.15 -14.13 -0.32
C ARG A 143 15.65 -15.57 -0.33
N GLU A 144 14.33 -15.76 -0.46
CA GLU A 144 13.75 -17.09 -0.67
C GLU A 144 14.27 -17.70 -1.99
N GLU A 145 14.24 -16.93 -3.08
CA GLU A 145 14.81 -17.34 -4.37
C GLU A 145 16.31 -17.65 -4.28
N GLU A 146 17.09 -16.84 -3.56
CA GLU A 146 18.52 -17.10 -3.32
C GLU A 146 18.76 -18.47 -2.66
N VAL A 147 17.98 -18.78 -1.61
CA VAL A 147 18.08 -20.07 -0.89
C VAL A 147 17.75 -21.24 -1.82
N GLU A 148 16.67 -21.14 -2.60
CA GLU A 148 16.29 -22.19 -3.55
C GLU A 148 17.40 -22.44 -4.60
N LEU A 149 18.04 -21.38 -5.09
CA LEU A 149 19.14 -21.49 -6.05
C LEU A 149 20.40 -22.10 -5.42
N GLU A 150 20.72 -21.77 -4.17
CA GLU A 150 21.82 -22.40 -3.45
C GLU A 150 21.58 -23.90 -3.23
N GLU A 151 20.35 -24.30 -2.90
CA GLU A 151 19.98 -25.71 -2.79
C GLU A 151 20.09 -26.45 -4.13
N ALA A 152 19.63 -25.84 -5.21
CA ALA A 152 19.76 -26.38 -6.56
C ALA A 152 21.23 -26.57 -6.96
N LEU A 153 22.10 -25.59 -6.66
CA LEU A 153 23.54 -25.70 -6.89
C LEU A 153 24.18 -26.82 -6.07
N ALA A 154 23.80 -26.95 -4.80
CA ALA A 154 24.31 -28.03 -3.95
C ALA A 154 23.88 -29.41 -4.47
N SER A 155 22.66 -29.52 -4.99
CA SER A 155 22.15 -30.74 -5.63
C SER A 155 22.92 -31.08 -6.89
N SER A 156 23.04 -30.15 -7.84
CA SER A 156 23.77 -30.37 -9.10
C SER A 156 25.25 -30.72 -8.86
N ARG A 157 25.92 -30.08 -7.88
CA ARG A 157 27.28 -30.47 -7.47
C ARG A 157 27.38 -31.92 -7.01
N LYS A 158 26.40 -32.42 -6.25
CA LYS A 158 26.36 -33.84 -5.83
C LYS A 158 26.19 -34.77 -7.03
N THR A 159 25.31 -34.42 -7.96
CA THR A 159 25.10 -35.19 -9.21
C THR A 159 26.37 -35.26 -10.04
N LEU A 160 27.05 -34.13 -10.26
CA LEU A 160 28.32 -34.08 -10.99
C LEU A 160 29.42 -34.91 -10.33
N LEU A 161 29.51 -34.87 -8.99
CA LEU A 161 30.46 -35.72 -8.25
C LEU A 161 30.17 -37.22 -8.43
N ALA A 162 28.89 -37.60 -8.44
CA ALA A 162 28.49 -38.99 -8.68
C ALA A 162 28.86 -39.44 -10.10
N ILE A 163 28.50 -38.63 -11.12
CA ILE A 163 28.85 -38.91 -12.52
C ILE A 163 30.37 -39.04 -12.69
N GLY A 164 31.14 -38.12 -12.11
CA GLY A 164 32.60 -38.16 -12.16
C GLY A 164 33.20 -39.44 -11.54
N LYS A 165 32.62 -39.89 -10.42
CA LYS A 165 33.02 -41.15 -9.78
C LYS A 165 32.72 -42.36 -10.67
N ASP A 166 31.52 -42.41 -11.24
CA ASP A 166 31.10 -43.52 -12.11
C ASP A 166 31.97 -43.61 -13.36
N ILE A 167 32.30 -42.47 -13.98
CA ILE A 167 33.24 -42.40 -15.10
C ILE A 167 34.61 -42.97 -14.70
N VAL A 168 35.16 -42.58 -13.56
CA VAL A 168 36.46 -43.07 -13.08
C VAL A 168 36.44 -44.57 -12.82
N ASP A 169 35.36 -45.08 -12.23
CA ASP A 169 35.23 -46.51 -11.94
C ASP A 169 35.05 -47.35 -13.21
N LEU A 170 34.32 -46.84 -14.21
CA LEU A 170 34.24 -47.46 -15.54
C LEU A 170 35.59 -47.43 -16.26
N GLN A 171 36.34 -46.32 -16.20
CA GLN A 171 37.68 -46.23 -16.79
C GLN A 171 38.64 -47.27 -16.18
N LYS A 172 38.56 -47.52 -14.87
CA LYS A 172 39.33 -48.60 -14.22
C LYS A 172 38.92 -49.98 -14.73
N GLN A 173 37.65 -50.20 -15.05
CA GLN A 173 37.18 -51.47 -15.62
C GLN A 173 37.68 -51.66 -17.05
N VAL A 174 37.62 -50.61 -17.88
CA VAL A 174 38.20 -50.61 -19.24
C VAL A 174 39.69 -50.98 -19.20
N ALA A 175 40.45 -50.43 -18.25
CA ALA A 175 41.87 -50.72 -18.11
C ALA A 175 42.18 -52.16 -17.62
N LYS A 176 41.19 -52.86 -17.06
CA LYS A 176 41.34 -54.22 -16.51
C LYS A 176 40.81 -55.31 -17.44
N THR A 177 39.85 -55.01 -18.30
CA THR A 177 39.32 -56.01 -19.23
C THR A 177 40.33 -56.32 -20.33
N SER A 178 40.40 -57.61 -20.69
CA SER A 178 41.19 -58.09 -21.84
C SER A 178 40.31 -58.35 -23.06
N ASP A 179 38.97 -58.24 -22.91
CA ASP A 179 38.02 -58.44 -23.99
C ASP A 179 37.77 -57.12 -24.72
N PRO A 180 38.11 -57.00 -26.02
CA PRO A 180 37.88 -55.80 -26.80
C PRO A 180 36.40 -55.45 -26.95
N GLN A 181 35.47 -56.42 -26.89
CA GLN A 181 34.03 -56.14 -26.98
C GLN A 181 33.52 -55.49 -25.68
N GLU A 182 33.93 -56.01 -24.53
CA GLU A 182 33.62 -55.43 -23.22
C GLU A 182 34.23 -54.03 -23.07
N ALA A 183 35.48 -53.85 -23.52
CA ALA A 183 36.13 -52.54 -23.50
C ALA A 183 35.37 -51.49 -24.33
N ALA A 184 34.88 -51.87 -25.52
CA ALA A 184 34.09 -50.99 -26.37
C ALA A 184 32.75 -50.61 -25.73
N TYR A 185 32.06 -51.57 -25.11
CA TYR A 185 30.80 -51.32 -24.41
C TYR A 185 30.96 -50.36 -23.21
N LEU A 186 32.00 -50.56 -22.40
CA LEU A 186 32.31 -49.67 -21.28
C LEU A 186 32.71 -48.27 -21.75
N ALA A 187 33.45 -48.16 -22.87
CA ALA A 187 33.79 -46.88 -23.48
C ALA A 187 32.54 -46.11 -23.95
N GLU A 188 31.55 -46.80 -24.49
CA GLU A 188 30.26 -46.20 -24.86
C GLU A 188 29.51 -45.64 -23.64
N GLN A 189 29.45 -46.39 -22.54
CA GLN A 189 28.85 -45.90 -21.28
C GLN A 189 29.56 -44.66 -20.75
N ILE A 190 30.90 -44.64 -20.79
CA ILE A 190 31.69 -43.46 -20.41
C ILE A 190 31.31 -42.26 -21.28
N ALA A 191 31.17 -42.44 -22.59
CA ALA A 191 30.77 -41.36 -23.49
C ALA A 191 29.37 -40.82 -23.18
N GLN A 192 28.42 -41.70 -22.84
CA GLN A 192 27.08 -41.31 -22.40
C GLN A 192 27.12 -40.49 -21.10
N LEU A 193 27.88 -40.95 -20.09
CA LEU A 193 28.05 -40.22 -18.83
C LEU A 193 28.76 -38.87 -19.02
N ARG A 194 29.75 -38.79 -19.91
CA ARG A 194 30.40 -37.52 -20.27
C ARG A 194 29.42 -36.53 -20.92
N THR A 195 28.52 -37.04 -21.74
CA THR A 195 27.45 -36.21 -22.34
C THR A 195 26.48 -35.71 -21.27
N GLN A 196 26.15 -36.55 -20.29
CA GLN A 196 25.33 -36.13 -19.14
C GLN A 196 26.07 -35.11 -18.26
N GLU A 197 27.35 -35.32 -17.97
CA GLU A 197 28.19 -34.40 -17.20
C GLU A 197 28.20 -32.99 -17.81
N VAL A 198 28.32 -32.88 -19.14
CA VAL A 198 28.28 -31.58 -19.84
C VAL A 198 26.92 -30.89 -19.66
N LYS A 199 25.81 -31.62 -19.79
CA LYS A 199 24.47 -31.06 -19.59
C LYS A 199 24.28 -30.54 -18.16
N GLU A 200 24.70 -31.32 -17.17
CA GLU A 200 24.63 -30.94 -15.75
C GLU A 200 25.51 -29.71 -15.46
N LEU A 201 26.67 -29.59 -16.12
CA LEU A 201 27.53 -28.41 -16.01
C LEU A 201 26.89 -27.16 -16.63
N GLU A 202 26.21 -27.30 -17.78
CA GLU A 202 25.47 -26.21 -18.42
C GLU A 202 24.32 -25.72 -17.54
N GLU A 203 23.56 -26.65 -16.94
CA GLU A 203 22.50 -26.33 -15.98
C GLU A 203 23.07 -25.64 -14.74
N LEU A 204 24.15 -26.16 -14.15
CA LEU A 204 24.83 -25.56 -13.00
C LEU A 204 25.31 -24.13 -13.32
N GLN A 205 25.87 -23.91 -14.51
CA GLN A 205 26.29 -22.58 -14.95
C GLN A 205 25.10 -21.62 -15.07
N SER A 206 23.96 -22.08 -15.59
CA SER A 206 22.74 -21.27 -15.66
C SER A 206 22.23 -20.91 -14.27
N THR A 207 22.20 -21.85 -13.33
CA THR A 207 21.79 -21.60 -11.94
C THR A 207 22.74 -20.61 -11.24
N LEU A 208 24.05 -20.71 -11.47
CA LEU A 208 25.03 -19.75 -10.94
C LEU A 208 24.77 -18.33 -11.46
N GLN A 209 24.51 -18.17 -12.75
CA GLN A 209 24.20 -16.86 -13.34
C GLN A 209 22.93 -16.26 -12.74
N LEU A 210 21.91 -17.09 -12.50
CA LEU A 210 20.69 -16.63 -11.85
C LEU A 210 20.95 -16.21 -10.40
N LEU A 211 21.73 -17.00 -9.64
CA LEU A 211 22.11 -16.66 -8.27
C LEU A 211 22.88 -15.33 -8.19
N GLU A 212 23.85 -15.11 -9.08
CA GLU A 212 24.61 -13.86 -9.15
C GLU A 212 23.71 -12.66 -9.44
N LYS A 213 22.74 -12.84 -10.35
CA LYS A 213 21.74 -11.82 -10.65
C LYS A 213 20.85 -11.54 -9.44
N THR A 214 20.32 -12.57 -8.78
CA THR A 214 19.47 -12.43 -7.58
C THR A 214 20.21 -11.70 -6.47
N ARG A 215 21.48 -12.04 -6.21
CA ARG A 215 22.34 -11.32 -5.25
C ARG A 215 22.57 -9.87 -5.64
N SER A 216 22.77 -9.58 -6.93
CA SER A 216 22.89 -8.21 -7.42
C SER A 216 21.60 -7.41 -7.20
N ASP A 217 20.45 -8.03 -7.43
CA ASP A 217 19.15 -7.40 -7.21
C ASP A 217 18.89 -7.17 -5.70
N ILE A 218 19.23 -8.13 -4.82
CA ILE A 218 19.19 -7.93 -3.35
C ILE A 218 20.04 -6.72 -2.97
N ALA A 219 21.30 -6.66 -3.40
CA ALA A 219 22.19 -5.54 -3.08
C ALA A 219 21.66 -4.19 -3.57
N ARG A 220 21.00 -4.14 -4.74
CA ARG A 220 20.35 -2.92 -5.24
C ARG A 220 19.21 -2.47 -4.34
N TRP A 221 18.35 -3.40 -3.92
CA TRP A 221 17.22 -3.10 -3.04
C TRP A 221 17.68 -2.73 -1.62
N GLU A 222 18.76 -3.33 -1.12
CA GLU A 222 19.37 -2.95 0.15
C GLU A 222 19.92 -1.51 0.08
N ASN A 223 20.66 -1.14 -0.97
CA ASN A 223 21.25 0.20 -1.11
C ASN A 223 20.24 1.32 -1.40
N GLN A 224 19.01 1.03 -1.81
CA GLN A 224 17.97 2.05 -1.99
C GLN A 224 17.55 2.74 -0.67
N GLU A 225 17.95 2.22 0.49
CA GLU A 225 17.68 2.81 1.81
C GLU A 225 18.38 4.15 2.03
N GLU A 226 19.56 4.35 1.42
CA GLU A 226 20.40 5.54 1.65
C GLU A 226 19.88 6.79 0.91
N GLY A 227 18.95 6.65 -0.03
CA GLY A 227 18.42 7.76 -0.84
C GLY A 227 17.12 8.39 -0.31
N ILE A 228 16.55 7.87 0.78
CA ILE A 228 15.21 8.27 1.28
C ILE A 228 15.29 8.91 2.70
N SER A 229 16.48 9.12 3.27
CA SER A 229 16.64 9.81 4.56
C SER A 229 16.72 11.32 4.45
#